data_AF-A0A6V7V2B7-F1
#
_entry.id   AF-A0A6V7V2B7-F1
#
_cell.length_a   1.000
_cell.length_b   1.000
_cell.length_c   1.000
_cell.angle_alpha   90.00
_cell.angle_beta   90.00
_cell.angle_gamma   90.00
#
_symmetry.space_group_name_H-M   'P 1'
#
loop_
_entity.id
_entity.type
_entity.pdbx_description
1 polymer ?
#
loop_
_entity_poly.entity_id
_entity_poly.type
_entity_poly.pdbx_seq_one_letter_code
_entity_poly.pdbx_strand_id
1 'polypeptide(L)'
;MGKKQHQSDKLYLTTKEWKDIYGGHKDDTATKIQRAQFKRLPFTHCALSFLPFEDPVCTPDGIIYDLSHITPYIKKHGLCPVSGKKLTNKDLTVLTFAKDKDGSFRCPVTYKIFTQTSIIAAIRTTGNVYSMEAIDELNLKRNHLKDLLTDTPFQRKDIIILQDPQNLDKFNIEHFYMFSLTRKQKKLF
;
A
#
# COMPACT_ATOMS: atom_id res chain seq x y z
N MET A 1 -6.10 -50.65 35.25
CA MET A 1 -7.03 -51.02 34.17
C MET A 1 -7.54 -49.74 33.50
N GLY A 2 -6.93 -49.34 32.38
CA GLY A 2 -6.99 -48.00 31.82
C GLY A 2 -8.25 -47.72 30.98
N LYS A 3 -9.11 -46.80 31.44
CA LYS A 3 -10.38 -46.41 30.78
C LYS A 3 -10.22 -45.44 29.60
N LYS A 4 -9.06 -45.39 28.92
CA LYS A 4 -8.81 -44.46 27.79
C LYS A 4 -8.15 -45.10 26.57
N GLN A 5 -8.19 -46.43 26.47
CA GLN A 5 -7.43 -47.18 25.47
C GLN A 5 -8.02 -47.12 24.04
N HIS A 6 -9.30 -46.78 23.88
CA HIS A 6 -10.00 -46.74 22.57
C HIS A 6 -10.42 -45.33 22.14
N GLN A 7 -9.81 -44.26 22.68
CA GLN A 7 -10.26 -42.91 22.35
C GLN A 7 -9.92 -42.46 20.92
N SER A 8 -8.97 -43.15 20.27
CA SER A 8 -8.53 -42.96 18.89
C SER A 8 -9.26 -43.87 17.88
N ASP A 9 -10.10 -44.79 18.35
CA ASP A 9 -10.75 -45.83 17.53
C ASP A 9 -12.18 -45.39 17.18
N LYS A 10 -12.27 -44.34 16.37
CA LYS A 10 -13.54 -43.71 15.96
C LYS A 10 -13.63 -43.68 14.45
N LEU A 11 -14.83 -43.93 13.90
CA LEU A 11 -15.09 -43.87 12.46
C LEU A 11 -15.07 -42.44 11.86
N TYR A 12 -14.91 -41.40 12.68
CA TYR A 12 -14.84 -40.02 12.23
C TYR A 12 -13.55 -39.37 12.72
N LEU A 13 -12.98 -38.51 11.89
CA LEU A 13 -11.84 -37.68 12.25
C LEU A 13 -12.30 -36.56 13.18
N THR A 14 -11.67 -36.46 14.35
CA THR A 14 -11.82 -35.29 15.23
C THR A 14 -10.98 -34.13 14.72
N THR A 15 -11.35 -32.90 15.09
CA THR A 15 -10.61 -31.68 14.73
C THR A 15 -9.14 -31.71 15.18
N LYS A 16 -8.83 -32.39 16.29
CA LYS A 16 -7.44 -32.59 16.75
C LYS A 16 -6.69 -33.58 15.85
N GLU A 17 -7.30 -34.72 15.55
CA GLU A 17 -6.70 -35.73 14.66
C GLU A 17 -6.46 -35.18 13.25
N TRP A 18 -7.39 -34.36 12.75
CA TRP A 18 -7.27 -33.68 11.46
C TRP A 18 -6.16 -32.60 11.44
N LYS A 19 -5.88 -31.99 12.58
CA LYS A 19 -4.81 -30.99 12.71
C LYS A 19 -3.43 -31.60 12.89
N ASP A 20 -3.31 -32.70 13.64
CA ASP A 20 -2.02 -33.17 14.17
C ASP A 20 -1.49 -34.46 13.51
N ILE A 21 -2.32 -35.27 12.84
CA ILE A 21 -1.94 -36.61 12.33
C ILE A 21 -1.74 -36.58 10.80
N TYR A 22 -0.82 -37.42 10.27
CA TYR A 22 -0.51 -37.59 8.82
C TYR A 22 -0.14 -36.29 8.07
N GLY A 23 0.64 -35.42 8.72
CA GLY A 23 1.10 -34.17 8.12
C GLY A 23 0.17 -32.98 8.38
N GLY A 24 -0.98 -33.20 9.03
CA GLY A 24 -1.83 -32.19 9.64
C GLY A 24 -2.46 -31.18 8.67
N HIS A 25 -3.61 -30.61 9.04
CA HIS A 25 -4.09 -29.41 8.36
C HIS A 25 -3.09 -28.27 8.59
N LYS A 26 -2.26 -27.99 7.57
CA LYS A 26 -1.36 -26.85 7.57
C LYS A 26 -2.20 -25.58 7.63
N ASP A 27 -2.00 -24.78 8.67
CA ASP A 27 -2.65 -23.48 8.79
C ASP A 27 -2.29 -22.64 7.56
N ASP A 28 -3.24 -22.49 6.64
CA ASP A 28 -3.08 -21.77 5.37
C ASP A 28 -2.96 -20.25 5.59
N THR A 29 -2.77 -19.80 6.84
CA THR A 29 -2.54 -18.41 7.21
C THR A 29 -1.25 -17.90 6.59
N ALA A 30 -0.16 -18.68 6.64
CA ALA A 30 1.11 -18.31 6.00
C ALA A 30 0.97 -18.21 4.48
N THR A 31 0.28 -19.16 3.84
CA THR A 31 0.01 -19.14 2.40
C THR A 31 -0.97 -18.03 2.02
N LYS A 32 -1.96 -17.70 2.86
CA LYS A 32 -2.88 -16.56 2.68
C LYS A 32 -2.13 -15.23 2.79
N ILE A 33 -1.20 -15.10 3.73
CA ILE A 33 -0.31 -13.95 3.84
C ILE A 33 0.54 -13.84 2.56
N GLN A 34 1.09 -14.95 2.05
CA GLN A 34 1.82 -14.94 0.77
C GLN A 34 0.93 -14.67 -0.46
N ARG A 35 -0.31 -15.15 -0.50
CA ARG A 35 -1.27 -14.80 -1.56
C ARG A 35 -1.71 -13.34 -1.47
N ALA A 36 -1.80 -12.76 -0.27
CA ALA A 36 -2.02 -11.34 -0.07
C ALA A 36 -0.83 -10.51 -0.57
N GLN A 37 0.42 -11.01 -0.44
CA GLN A 37 1.59 -10.39 -1.09
C GLN A 37 1.43 -10.32 -2.62
N PHE A 38 0.66 -11.23 -3.23
CA PHE A 38 0.47 -11.33 -4.69
C PHE A 38 -0.66 -10.46 -5.27
N LYS A 39 -1.45 -9.73 -4.46
CA LYS A 39 -2.52 -8.82 -4.96
C LYS A 39 -2.25 -7.33 -4.69
N ARG A 40 -0.98 -6.94 -4.54
CA ARG A 40 -0.64 -5.52 -4.38
C ARG A 40 -0.77 -4.77 -5.71
N LEU A 41 -1.36 -3.59 -5.65
CA LEU A 41 -1.30 -2.66 -6.77
C LEU A 41 0.16 -2.16 -6.89
N PRO A 42 0.79 -2.23 -8.08
CA PRO A 42 2.13 -1.68 -8.24
C PRO A 42 2.11 -0.17 -8.00
N PHE A 43 3.20 0.39 -7.44
CA PHE A 43 3.28 1.82 -7.17
C PHE A 43 3.16 2.70 -8.42
N THR A 44 3.26 2.14 -9.62
CA THR A 44 3.13 2.84 -10.90
C THR A 44 1.69 3.00 -11.37
N HIS A 45 0.72 2.45 -10.65
CA HIS A 45 -0.68 2.41 -11.06
C HIS A 45 -1.55 3.29 -10.15
N CYS A 46 -2.60 3.85 -10.72
CA CYS A 46 -3.62 4.61 -10.02
C CYS A 46 -4.55 3.68 -9.22
N ALA A 47 -4.80 4.00 -7.96
CA ALA A 47 -5.67 3.20 -7.08
C ALA A 47 -7.17 3.26 -7.43
N LEU A 48 -7.58 4.17 -8.32
CA LEU A 48 -8.97 4.31 -8.77
C LEU A 48 -9.23 3.61 -10.11
N SER A 49 -8.36 3.82 -11.10
CA SER A 49 -8.50 3.23 -12.44
C SER A 49 -7.80 1.89 -12.60
N PHE A 50 -6.84 1.57 -11.72
CA PHE A 50 -5.95 0.41 -11.83
C PHE A 50 -5.09 0.39 -13.10
N LEU A 51 -4.94 1.55 -13.74
CA LEU A 51 -4.09 1.76 -14.91
C LEU A 51 -2.78 2.45 -14.49
N PRO A 52 -1.69 2.29 -15.26
CA PRO A 52 -0.49 3.10 -15.09
C PRO A 52 -0.85 4.60 -15.07
N PHE A 53 -0.28 5.36 -14.14
CA PHE A 53 -0.54 6.80 -14.07
C PHE A 53 0.28 7.57 -15.12
N GLU A 54 -0.23 8.72 -15.54
CA GLU A 54 0.50 9.70 -16.35
C GLU A 54 0.86 10.91 -15.48
N ASP A 55 -0.13 11.48 -14.78
CA ASP A 55 0.02 12.60 -13.86
C ASP A 55 -0.24 12.14 -12.42
N PRO A 56 0.76 11.53 -11.75
CA PRO A 56 0.57 10.96 -10.43
C PRO A 56 0.34 12.06 -9.40
N VAL A 57 -0.68 11.87 -8.58
CA VAL A 57 -0.96 12.66 -7.39
C VAL A 57 -1.14 11.74 -6.20
N CYS A 58 -0.75 12.18 -5.01
CA CYS A 58 -0.97 11.42 -3.80
C CYS A 58 -1.85 12.16 -2.80
N THR A 59 -2.55 11.37 -1.98
CA THR A 59 -3.23 11.85 -0.79
C THR A 59 -2.26 11.94 0.39
N PRO A 60 -2.63 12.66 1.47
CA PRO A 60 -1.88 12.66 2.73
C PRO A 60 -1.62 11.27 3.32
N ASP A 61 -2.49 10.30 3.01
CA ASP A 61 -2.38 8.90 3.45
C ASP A 61 -1.35 8.09 2.63
N GLY A 62 -0.78 8.67 1.56
CA GLY A 62 0.22 8.02 0.69
C GLY A 62 -0.36 7.19 -0.46
N ILE A 63 -1.63 7.39 -0.80
CA ILE A 63 -2.30 6.64 -1.88
C ILE A 63 -2.14 7.39 -3.18
N ILE A 64 -1.63 6.69 -4.20
CA ILE A 64 -1.38 7.26 -5.53
C ILE A 64 -2.63 7.14 -6.40
N TYR A 65 -2.97 8.24 -7.05
CA TYR A 65 -3.99 8.36 -8.06
C TYR A 65 -3.45 9.09 -9.28
N ASP A 66 -4.19 8.99 -10.37
CA ASP A 66 -3.99 9.83 -11.53
C ASP A 66 -4.92 11.05 -11.47
N LEU A 67 -4.38 12.24 -11.78
CA LEU A 67 -5.08 13.52 -11.64
C LEU A 67 -6.42 13.54 -12.39
N SER A 68 -6.43 13.00 -13.61
CA SER A 68 -7.59 12.92 -14.50
C SER A 68 -8.74 12.11 -13.90
N HIS A 69 -8.41 11.09 -13.10
CA HIS A 69 -9.39 10.17 -12.52
C HIS A 69 -9.87 10.62 -11.12
N ILE A 70 -8.97 11.14 -10.28
CA ILE A 70 -9.32 11.50 -8.89
C ILE A 70 -10.10 12.81 -8.80
N THR A 71 -9.80 13.78 -9.66
CA THR A 71 -10.46 15.10 -9.67
C THR A 71 -11.98 14.99 -9.87
N PRO A 72 -12.52 14.25 -10.87
CA PRO A 72 -13.96 14.08 -11.01
C PRO A 72 -14.57 13.26 -9.87
N TYR A 73 -13.83 12.31 -9.28
CA TYR A 73 -14.30 11.52 -8.14
C TYR A 73 -14.51 12.39 -6.90
N ILE A 74 -13.52 13.21 -6.54
CA ILE A 74 -13.60 14.13 -5.40
C ILE A 74 -14.74 15.13 -5.59
N LYS A 75 -14.93 15.67 -6.80
CA LYS A 75 -16.04 16.60 -7.09
C LYS A 75 -17.42 15.97 -6.87
N LYS A 76 -17.56 14.67 -7.14
CA LYS A 76 -18.85 13.94 -6.99
C LYS A 76 -19.11 13.47 -5.56
N HIS A 77 -18.09 12.94 -4.88
CA HIS A 77 -18.27 12.26 -3.59
C HIS A 77 -17.65 12.99 -2.39
N GLY A 78 -16.61 13.82 -2.59
CA GLY A 78 -15.90 14.51 -1.52
C GLY A 78 -15.13 13.59 -0.56
N LEU A 79 -14.85 12.35 -0.98
CA LEU A 79 -14.26 11.28 -0.16
C LEU A 79 -13.09 10.62 -0.90
N CYS A 80 -12.20 9.99 -0.14
CA CYS A 80 -11.12 9.15 -0.67
C CYS A 80 -11.68 7.78 -1.10
N PRO A 81 -11.45 7.31 -2.35
CA PRO A 81 -11.94 6.02 -2.84
C PRO A 81 -11.50 4.81 -2.02
N VAL A 82 -10.29 4.87 -1.46
CA VAL A 82 -9.69 3.75 -0.70
C VAL A 82 -10.02 3.87 0.79
N SER A 83 -9.72 5.01 1.42
CA SER A 83 -9.84 5.17 2.88
C SER A 83 -11.22 5.63 3.36
N GLY A 84 -12.06 6.16 2.47
CA GLY A 84 -13.39 6.70 2.84
C GLY A 84 -13.34 7.99 3.67
N LYS A 85 -12.16 8.57 3.91
CA LYS A 85 -12.00 9.86 4.61
C LYS A 85 -12.40 11.03 3.70
N LYS A 86 -12.79 12.17 4.28
CA LYS A 86 -13.01 13.41 3.52
C LYS A 86 -11.72 13.84 2.86
N LEU A 87 -11.79 14.14 1.56
CA LEU A 87 -10.64 14.53 0.75
C LEU A 87 -11.03 15.69 -0.14
N THR A 88 -10.22 16.75 -0.16
CA THR A 88 -10.40 17.89 -1.04
C THR A 88 -9.28 17.97 -2.07
N ASN A 89 -9.50 18.70 -3.17
CA ASN A 89 -8.48 18.89 -4.21
C ASN A 89 -7.21 19.59 -3.68
N LYS A 90 -7.32 20.37 -2.60
CA LYS A 90 -6.17 21.06 -1.98
C LYS A 90 -5.26 20.11 -1.20
N ASP A 91 -5.78 18.96 -0.78
CA ASP A 91 -5.02 17.97 -0.02
C ASP A 91 -4.20 17.06 -0.94
N LEU A 92 -4.44 17.12 -2.25
CA LEU A 92 -3.69 16.36 -3.24
C LEU A 92 -2.32 17.00 -3.48
N THR A 93 -1.29 16.18 -3.42
CA THR A 93 0.08 16.58 -3.76
C THR A 93 0.45 15.98 -5.11
N VAL A 94 0.92 16.81 -6.04
CA VAL A 94 1.43 16.34 -7.33
C VAL A 94 2.77 15.65 -7.10
N LEU A 95 2.96 14.46 -7.64
CA LEU A 95 4.19 13.69 -7.48
C LEU A 95 5.10 13.87 -8.69
N THR A 96 6.37 14.13 -8.43
CA THR A 96 7.42 14.19 -9.45
C THR A 96 8.38 13.03 -9.27
N PHE A 97 8.31 12.07 -10.20
CA PHE A 97 9.23 10.93 -10.25
C PHE A 97 10.39 11.20 -11.21
N ALA A 98 11.62 10.95 -10.75
CA ALA A 98 12.77 10.94 -11.63
C ALA A 98 12.80 9.63 -12.43
N LYS A 99 13.09 9.75 -13.74
CA LYS A 99 13.22 8.63 -14.67
C LYS A 99 14.67 8.52 -15.14
N ASP A 100 15.12 7.30 -15.40
CA ASP A 100 16.39 7.06 -16.08
C ASP A 100 16.23 7.17 -17.61
N LYS A 101 17.35 7.03 -18.35
CA LYS A 101 17.39 6.96 -19.81
C LYS A 101 16.50 5.84 -20.37
N ASP A 102 16.36 4.75 -19.64
CA ASP A 102 15.53 3.60 -19.99
C ASP A 102 14.05 3.76 -19.59
N GLY A 103 13.67 4.93 -19.05
CA GLY A 103 12.30 5.22 -18.61
C GLY A 103 11.90 4.59 -17.27
N SER A 104 12.80 3.86 -16.61
CA SER A 104 12.57 3.29 -15.28
C SER A 104 12.62 4.35 -14.19
N PHE A 105 11.72 4.26 -13.21
CA PHE A 105 11.68 5.20 -12.09
C PHE A 105 12.85 4.96 -11.13
N ARG A 106 13.53 6.03 -10.73
CA ARG A 106 14.68 5.97 -9.82
C ARG A 106 14.65 7.09 -8.79
N CYS A 107 15.35 6.89 -7.69
CA CYS A 107 15.63 7.96 -6.75
C CYS A 107 16.62 8.95 -7.39
N PRO A 108 16.33 10.27 -7.37
CA PRO A 108 17.20 11.27 -7.99
C PRO A 108 18.54 11.47 -7.26
N VAL A 109 18.63 11.07 -5.99
CA VAL A 109 19.85 11.27 -5.16
C VAL A 109 20.70 10.01 -5.08
N THR A 110 20.08 8.87 -4.78
CA THR A 110 20.81 7.60 -4.65
C THR A 110 20.97 6.86 -5.98
N TYR A 111 20.29 7.33 -7.05
CA TYR A 111 20.26 6.69 -8.37
C TYR A 111 19.77 5.23 -8.38
N LYS A 112 19.26 4.74 -7.25
CA LYS A 112 18.68 3.40 -7.14
C LYS A 112 17.33 3.36 -7.85
N ILE A 113 17.12 2.31 -8.65
CA ILE A 113 15.86 2.05 -9.33
C ILE A 113 14.82 1.61 -8.31
N PHE A 114 13.61 2.17 -8.41
CA PHE A 114 12.49 1.77 -7.56
C PHE A 114 11.96 0.39 -7.97
N THR A 115 11.97 -0.53 -7.01
CA THR A 115 11.39 -1.86 -7.17
C THR A 115 10.11 -1.96 -6.35
N GLN A 116 9.35 -3.03 -6.57
CA GLN A 116 8.15 -3.28 -5.76
C GLN A 116 8.47 -3.54 -4.28
N THR A 117 9.72 -3.77 -3.89
CA THR A 117 10.15 -3.95 -2.49
C THR A 117 10.87 -2.72 -1.93
N SER A 118 11.07 -1.69 -2.74
CA SER A 118 11.69 -0.45 -2.26
C SER A 118 10.72 0.33 -1.36
N ILE A 119 11.25 0.97 -0.31
CA ILE A 119 10.45 1.91 0.49
C ILE A 119 10.55 3.28 -0.18
N ILE A 120 9.41 3.76 -0.65
CA ILE A 120 9.31 4.98 -1.46
C ILE A 120 8.56 6.02 -0.64
N ALA A 121 9.10 7.23 -0.56
CA ALA A 121 8.47 8.34 0.12
C ALA A 121 8.55 9.61 -0.72
N ALA A 122 7.56 10.47 -0.57
CA ALA A 122 7.48 11.78 -1.21
C ALA A 122 7.48 12.88 -0.15
N ILE A 123 8.00 14.04 -0.51
CA ILE A 123 7.91 15.24 0.32
C ILE A 123 6.68 16.04 -0.11
N ARG A 124 5.75 16.33 0.82
CA ARG A 124 4.50 17.02 0.51
C ARG A 124 4.68 18.40 -0.10
N THR A 125 5.67 19.16 0.38
CA THR A 125 5.86 20.56 -0.02
C THR A 125 6.26 20.71 -1.49
N THR A 126 7.03 19.76 -2.02
CA THR A 126 7.57 19.82 -3.38
C THR A 126 7.03 18.74 -4.31
N GLY A 127 6.48 17.66 -3.74
CA GLY A 127 6.03 16.51 -4.52
C GLY A 127 7.15 15.59 -4.99
N ASN A 128 8.41 15.88 -4.65
CA ASN A 128 9.54 15.08 -5.11
C ASN A 128 9.56 13.71 -4.42
N VAL A 129 9.80 12.67 -5.20
CA VAL A 129 9.82 11.27 -4.75
C VAL A 129 11.24 10.77 -4.55
N TYR A 130 11.50 10.19 -3.39
CA TYR A 130 12.79 9.67 -2.97
C TYR A 130 12.68 8.24 -2.40
N SER A 131 13.81 7.55 -2.37
CA SER A 131 13.97 6.38 -1.51
C SER A 131 13.97 6.80 -0.04
N MET A 132 13.28 6.06 0.81
CA MET A 132 13.26 6.34 2.26
C MET A 132 14.66 6.40 2.87
N GLU A 133 15.56 5.52 2.39
CA GLU A 133 16.98 5.53 2.78
C GLU A 133 17.65 6.90 2.61
N ALA A 134 17.36 7.59 1.50
CA ALA A 134 17.94 8.91 1.22
C ALA A 134 17.43 9.97 2.20
N ILE A 135 16.12 9.94 2.50
CA ILE A 135 15.50 10.85 3.48
C ILE A 135 16.05 10.55 4.88
N ASP A 136 16.19 9.29 5.25
CA ASP A 136 16.72 8.89 6.55
C ASP A 136 18.16 9.36 6.74
N GLU A 137 19.04 9.10 5.77
CA GLU A 137 20.47 9.39 5.90
C GLU A 137 20.83 10.85 5.73
N LEU A 138 20.22 11.53 4.77
CA LEU A 138 20.59 12.89 4.42
C LEU A 138 19.77 13.94 5.17
N ASN A 139 18.51 13.65 5.49
CA ASN A 139 17.64 14.61 6.17
C ASN A 139 17.47 14.27 7.67
N LEU A 140 16.96 13.08 8.01
CA LEU A 140 16.57 12.78 9.39
C LEU A 140 17.78 12.61 10.33
N LYS A 141 18.80 11.83 9.94
CA LYS A 141 20.01 11.61 10.76
C LYS A 141 20.84 12.88 10.92
N ARG A 142 20.91 13.72 9.88
CA ARG A 142 21.70 14.97 9.89
C ARG A 142 20.91 16.18 10.39
N ASN A 143 19.64 15.99 10.76
CA ASN A 143 18.71 17.06 11.12
C ASN A 143 18.63 18.19 10.07
N HIS A 144 18.75 17.82 8.79
CA HIS A 144 18.70 18.73 7.65
C HIS A 144 17.36 18.57 6.94
N LEU A 145 16.30 19.19 7.47
CA LEU A 145 14.95 19.04 6.94
C LEU A 145 14.69 19.99 5.76
N LYS A 146 15.45 19.80 4.68
CA LYS A 146 15.29 20.50 3.41
C LYS A 146 15.23 19.51 2.27
N ASP A 147 14.41 19.82 1.27
CA ASP A 147 14.29 18.99 0.10
C ASP A 147 15.64 18.88 -0.62
N LEU A 148 16.03 17.66 -0.97
CA LEU A 148 17.37 17.34 -1.49
C LEU A 148 17.63 17.89 -2.90
N LEU A 149 16.57 18.27 -3.63
CA LEU A 149 16.68 18.81 -4.99
C LEU A 149 16.47 20.32 -5.06
N THR A 150 15.57 20.87 -4.25
CA THR A 150 15.10 22.26 -4.36
C THR A 150 15.48 23.11 -3.14
N ASP A 151 16.11 22.53 -2.12
CA ASP A 151 16.47 23.19 -0.86
C ASP A 151 15.29 23.79 -0.08
N THR A 152 14.04 23.45 -0.43
CA THR A 152 12.87 23.97 0.29
C THR A 152 12.76 23.32 1.67
N PRO A 153 12.57 24.08 2.75
CA PRO A 153 12.40 23.51 4.09
C PRO A 153 11.07 22.75 4.19
N PHE A 154 11.09 21.62 4.89
CA PHE A 154 9.89 20.82 5.15
C PHE A 154 9.90 20.29 6.59
N GLN A 155 8.77 19.80 7.08
CA GLN A 155 8.67 19.19 8.41
C GLN A 155 8.64 17.66 8.31
N ARG A 156 8.97 16.96 9.40
CA ARG A 156 8.84 15.49 9.45
C ARG A 156 7.44 14.98 9.11
N LYS A 157 6.40 15.79 9.36
CA LYS A 157 4.99 15.50 9.04
C LYS A 157 4.70 15.54 7.54
N ASP A 158 5.54 16.21 6.76
CA ASP A 158 5.40 16.36 5.33
C ASP A 158 5.97 15.16 4.55
N ILE A 159 6.63 14.22 5.24
CA ILE A 159 7.11 12.98 4.63
C ILE A 159 5.91 12.03 4.47
N ILE A 160 5.56 11.74 3.21
CA ILE A 160 4.46 10.86 2.84
C ILE A 160 5.06 9.55 2.32
N ILE A 161 4.80 8.45 3.01
CA ILE A 161 5.24 7.12 2.56
C ILE A 161 4.27 6.62 1.49
N LEU A 162 4.77 6.42 0.27
CA LEU A 162 4.00 5.95 -0.89
C LEU A 162 3.97 4.43 -1.00
N GLN A 163 5.09 3.78 -0.68
CA GLN A 163 5.19 2.32 -0.70
C GLN A 163 5.98 1.85 0.52
N ASP A 164 5.40 0.90 1.24
CA ASP A 164 6.05 0.20 2.34
C ASP A 164 5.76 -1.31 2.22
N PRO A 165 6.77 -2.15 1.95
CA PRO A 165 6.60 -3.60 1.86
C PRO A 165 6.16 -4.26 3.16
N GLN A 166 6.42 -3.62 4.31
CA GLN A 166 6.07 -4.17 5.62
C GLN A 166 4.61 -3.90 5.98
N ASN A 167 4.00 -2.86 5.39
CA ASN A 167 2.64 -2.43 5.70
C ASN A 167 1.66 -2.82 4.58
N LEU A 168 1.26 -4.09 4.56
CA LEU A 168 0.47 -4.69 3.48
C LEU A 168 -1.03 -4.32 3.53
N ASP A 169 -1.55 -3.96 4.71
CA ASP A 169 -2.99 -3.74 4.89
C ASP A 169 -3.51 -2.51 4.14
N LYS A 170 -2.65 -1.51 3.93
CA LYS A 170 -3.01 -0.25 3.25
C LYS A 170 -3.36 -0.42 1.77
N PHE A 171 -2.85 -1.45 1.11
CA PHE A 171 -2.99 -1.66 -0.33
C PHE A 171 -3.88 -2.85 -0.70
N ASN A 172 -4.56 -3.47 0.26
CA ASN A 172 -5.45 -4.57 -0.01
C ASN A 172 -6.73 -4.07 -0.73
N ILE A 173 -6.79 -4.34 -2.03
CA ILE A 173 -7.87 -3.93 -2.95
C ILE A 173 -9.25 -4.39 -2.44
N GLU A 174 -9.31 -5.52 -1.70
CA GLU A 174 -10.56 -6.07 -1.17
C GLU A 174 -11.21 -5.17 -0.09
N HIS A 175 -10.44 -4.28 0.54
CA HIS A 175 -10.90 -3.36 1.57
C HIS A 175 -11.18 -1.94 1.07
N PHE A 176 -11.01 -1.66 -0.22
CA PHE A 176 -11.24 -0.30 -0.72
C PHE A 176 -12.70 0.11 -0.52
N TYR A 177 -12.89 1.28 0.08
CA TYR A 177 -14.21 1.80 0.44
C TYR A 177 -15.17 1.82 -0.75
N MET A 178 -14.67 2.14 -1.95
CA MET A 178 -15.45 2.11 -3.20
C MET A 178 -16.16 0.77 -3.43
N PHE A 179 -15.49 -0.38 -3.24
CA PHE A 179 -16.11 -1.70 -3.42
C PHE A 179 -17.08 -2.06 -2.29
N SER A 180 -16.86 -1.52 -1.09
CA SER A 180 -17.74 -1.75 0.05
C SER A 180 -19.13 -1.12 -0.16
N LEU A 181 -19.20 0.03 -0.83
CA LEU A 181 -20.46 0.70 -1.18
C LEU A 181 -21.26 -0.11 -2.21
N THR A 182 -20.60 -0.65 -3.24
CA THR A 182 -21.25 -1.46 -4.28
C THR A 182 -21.82 -2.76 -3.70
N ARG A 183 -21.13 -3.39 -2.73
CA ARG A 183 -21.64 -4.59 -2.04
C ARG A 183 -22.88 -4.31 -1.18
N LYS A 184 -22.95 -3.15 -0.53
CA LYS A 184 -24.14 -2.75 0.25
C LYS A 184 -25.35 -2.50 -0.65
N GLN A 185 -25.16 -1.89 -1.82
CA GLN A 185 -26.25 -1.68 -2.78
C GLN A 185 -26.78 -2.98 -3.39
N LYS A 186 -25.92 -3.97 -3.66
CA LYS A 186 -26.35 -5.29 -4.17
C LYS A 186 -27.11 -6.16 -3.15
N LYS A 187 -27.04 -5.87 -1.84
CA LYS A 187 -27.80 -6.60 -0.81
C LYS A 187 -29.21 -6.04 -0.59
N LEU A 188 -29.54 -4.92 -1.23
CA LEU A 188 -30.84 -4.26 -1.14
C LEU A 188 -31.77 -4.60 -2.33
N PHE A 189 -31.36 -5.53 -3.19
CA PHE A 189 -32.15 -6.13 -4.27
C PHE A 189 -32.18 -7.64 -4.09
#